data_AF-A0A1H5RF26-F1
#
_entry.id   AF-A0A1H5RF26-F1
#
_cell.length_a   1.000
_cell.length_b   1.000
_cell.length_c   1.000
_cell.angle_alpha   90.00
_cell.angle_beta   90.00
_cell.angle_gamma   90.00
#
_symmetry.space_group_name_H-M   'P 1'
#
loop_
_entity.id
_entity.type
_entity.pdbx_description
1 polymer ?
#
loop_
_entity_poly.entity_id
_entity_poly.type
_entity_poly.pdbx_seq_one_letter_code
_entity_poly.pdbx_strand_id
1 'polypeptide(L)'
;MLAATETSRVAGVTWTVGAEDSVSVEETGPEWKDPPVLVVAGRRSAVLLAVPAGPEEWSACVTFLLRLRDGAGELAEMLAGRVADPGGRDECR
;
A
#
# COMPACT_ATOMS: atom_id res chain seq x y z
N MET A 1 23.37 -3.85 -35.67
CA MET A 1 21.97 -3.64 -35.26
C MET A 1 21.72 -4.49 -34.02
N LEU A 2 21.79 -3.88 -32.84
CA LEU A 2 21.45 -4.52 -31.57
C LEU A 2 20.34 -3.66 -30.97
N ALA A 3 19.12 -4.20 -30.90
CA ALA A 3 18.04 -3.58 -30.16
C ALA A 3 18.38 -3.73 -28.67
N ALA A 4 18.63 -2.61 -28.00
CA ALA A 4 18.77 -2.59 -26.56
C ALA A 4 17.42 -2.98 -25.95
N THR A 5 17.43 -4.02 -25.12
CA THR A 5 16.30 -4.46 -24.32
C THR A 5 15.87 -3.31 -23.43
N GLU A 6 14.71 -2.72 -23.73
CA GLU A 6 14.08 -1.72 -22.89
C GLU A 6 13.76 -2.37 -21.56
N THR A 7 14.65 -2.17 -20.59
CA THR A 7 14.40 -2.57 -19.21
C THR A 7 13.43 -1.52 -18.68
N SER A 8 12.13 -1.79 -18.77
CA SER A 8 11.11 -0.98 -18.11
C SER A 8 11.39 -1.04 -16.61
N ARG A 9 12.18 -0.09 -16.13
CA ARG A 9 12.25 0.25 -14.72
C ARG A 9 10.87 0.79 -14.42
N VAL A 10 10.01 -0.03 -13.80
CA VAL A 10 8.78 0.47 -13.19
C VAL A 10 9.19 1.63 -12.29
N ALA A 11 8.86 2.85 -12.71
CA ALA A 11 9.14 4.06 -11.95
C ALA A 11 8.19 4.06 -10.75
N GLY A 12 8.58 3.36 -9.68
CA GLY A 12 7.82 3.32 -8.44
C GLY A 12 7.82 4.70 -7.79
N VAL A 13 6.66 5.17 -7.36
CA VAL A 13 6.56 6.33 -6.48
C VAL A 13 6.80 5.84 -5.06
N THR A 14 7.83 6.36 -4.39
CA THR A 14 8.05 6.11 -2.96
C THR A 14 7.33 7.18 -2.15
N TRP A 15 6.46 6.76 -1.24
CA TRP A 15 5.78 7.64 -0.29
C TRP A 15 6.33 7.39 1.13
N THR A 16 6.83 8.45 1.77
CA THR A 16 7.13 8.50 3.21
C THR A 16 5.91 8.97 4.01
N VAL A 17 5.38 8.10 4.88
CA VAL A 17 4.20 8.40 5.72
C VAL A 17 4.52 9.52 6.74
N GLY A 18 3.68 10.55 6.79
CA GLY A 18 3.68 11.64 7.75
C GLY A 18 2.44 11.65 8.64
N ALA A 19 2.46 12.47 9.70
CA ALA A 19 1.39 12.52 10.71
C ALA A 19 0.02 13.00 10.18
N GLU A 20 0.02 13.74 9.06
CA GLU A 20 -1.19 14.28 8.42
C GLU A 20 -1.73 13.34 7.31
N ASP A 21 -1.04 12.24 7.04
CA ASP A 21 -1.46 11.29 6.01
C ASP A 21 -2.59 10.41 6.56
N SER A 22 -3.59 10.12 5.73
CA SER A 22 -4.79 9.37 6.10
C SER A 22 -5.08 8.23 5.14
N VAL A 23 -5.86 7.25 5.62
CA VAL A 23 -6.35 6.11 4.84
C VAL A 23 -7.86 6.01 5.03
N SER A 24 -8.62 5.98 3.94
CA SER A 24 -10.09 5.87 3.92
C SER A 24 -10.58 4.94 2.82
N VAL A 25 -11.79 4.42 2.96
CA VAL A 25 -12.52 3.71 1.91
C VAL A 25 -13.67 4.60 1.46
N GLU A 26 -13.81 4.80 0.16
CA GLU A 26 -14.85 5.62 -0.44
C GLU A 26 -15.70 4.80 -1.41
N GLU A 27 -17.02 4.95 -1.31
CA GLU A 27 -17.96 4.39 -2.28
C GLU A 27 -17.87 5.18 -3.59
N THR A 28 -17.80 4.47 -4.72
CA THR A 28 -17.68 5.10 -6.04
C THR A 28 -19.01 5.34 -6.72
N GLY A 29 -20.08 4.69 -6.25
CA GLY A 29 -21.43 4.83 -6.78
C GLY A 29 -22.46 4.09 -5.91
N PRO A 30 -23.75 4.31 -6.16
CA PRO A 30 -24.83 3.72 -5.35
C PRO A 30 -25.18 2.28 -5.74
N GLU A 31 -24.66 1.76 -6.86
CA GLU A 31 -24.98 0.41 -7.32
C GLU A 31 -24.00 -0.63 -6.75
N TRP A 32 -24.47 -1.86 -6.50
CA TRP A 32 -23.63 -2.95 -5.96
C TRP A 32 -22.43 -3.32 -6.87
N LYS A 33 -22.52 -2.97 -8.16
CA LYS A 33 -21.50 -3.20 -9.17
C LYS A 33 -20.43 -2.09 -9.20
N ASP A 34 -20.68 -0.97 -8.52
CA ASP A 34 -19.73 0.13 -8.41
C ASP A 34 -18.72 -0.23 -7.33
N PRO A 35 -17.45 -0.49 -7.66
CA PRO A 35 -16.52 -1.02 -6.69
C PRO A 35 -15.96 0.11 -5.80
N PRO A 36 -15.85 -0.06 -4.48
CA PRO A 36 -15.28 0.96 -3.61
C PRO A 36 -13.79 1.17 -3.90
N VAL A 37 -13.25 2.32 -3.51
CA VAL A 37 -11.82 2.64 -3.65
C VAL A 37 -11.18 2.83 -2.28
N LEU A 38 -9.95 2.33 -2.13
CA LEU A 38 -9.09 2.67 -1.00
C LEU A 38 -8.30 3.93 -1.37
N VAL A 39 -8.46 4.99 -0.58
CA VAL A 39 -7.75 6.25 -0.72
C VAL A 39 -6.69 6.33 0.36
N VAL A 40 -5.45 6.50 -0.06
CA VAL A 40 -4.35 6.91 0.81
C VAL A 40 -4.08 8.37 0.45
N ALA A 41 -4.40 9.30 1.34
CA ALA A 41 -4.26 10.73 1.11
C ALA A 41 -3.11 11.31 1.94
N GLY A 42 -2.19 11.99 1.27
CA GLY A 42 -1.16 12.79 1.91
C GLY A 42 -1.33 14.26 1.60
N ARG A 43 -0.51 15.11 2.24
CA ARG A 43 -0.67 16.57 2.18
C ARG A 43 -0.68 17.18 0.76
N ARG A 44 -0.06 16.52 -0.23
CA ARG A 44 0.06 17.02 -1.61
C ARG A 44 -0.33 16.01 -2.69
N SER A 45 -0.66 14.78 -2.31
CA SER A 45 -0.88 13.68 -3.25
C SER A 45 -1.77 12.64 -2.62
N ALA A 46 -2.65 12.06 -3.42
CA ALA A 46 -3.41 10.88 -3.04
C ALA A 46 -3.05 9.72 -3.97
N VAL A 47 -2.97 8.52 -3.40
CA VAL A 47 -2.90 7.27 -4.14
C VAL A 47 -4.25 6.58 -3.99
N LEU A 48 -4.88 6.28 -5.11
CA LEU A 48 -6.11 5.50 -5.14
C LEU A 48 -5.77 4.08 -5.58
N LEU A 49 -6.23 3.10 -4.81
CA LEU A 49 -6.23 1.72 -5.25
C LEU A 49 -7.53 1.46 -6.01
N ALA A 50 -7.44 1.34 -7.33
CA ALA A 50 -8.57 0.98 -8.16
C ALA A 50 -8.89 -0.51 -8.01
N VAL A 51 -10.15 -0.82 -7.70
CA VAL A 51 -10.66 -2.19 -7.70
C VAL A 51 -11.10 -2.55 -9.12
N PRO A 52 -10.83 -3.78 -9.60
CA PRO A 52 -11.27 -4.22 -10.92
C PRO A 52 -12.79 -4.07 -11.11
N ALA A 53 -13.22 -3.71 -12.32
CA ALA A 53 -14.65 -3.53 -12.62
C ALA A 53 -15.43 -4.86 -12.66
N GLY A 54 -14.77 -5.96 -12.99
CA GLY A 54 -15.37 -7.29 -13.11
C GLY A 54 -15.48 -8.03 -11.77
N PRO A 55 -16.67 -8.47 -11.33
CA PRO A 55 -16.85 -9.27 -10.12
C PRO A 55 -16.01 -10.55 -10.07
N GLU A 56 -15.69 -11.11 -11.24
CA GLU A 56 -14.84 -12.28 -11.39
C GLU A 56 -13.40 -12.07 -10.92
N GLU A 57 -12.91 -10.82 -10.92
CA GLU A 57 -11.55 -10.47 -10.48
C GLU A 57 -11.52 -10.05 -8.99
N TRP A 58 -12.67 -9.84 -8.37
CA TRP A 58 -12.76 -9.32 -7.00
C TRP A 58 -12.17 -10.27 -5.97
N SER A 59 -12.27 -11.59 -6.17
CA SER A 59 -11.65 -12.57 -5.26
C SER A 59 -10.12 -12.41 -5.19
N ALA A 60 -9.49 -12.17 -6.33
CA ALA A 60 -8.05 -11.89 -6.38
C ALA A 60 -7.72 -10.53 -5.75
N CYS A 61 -8.55 -9.52 -6.00
CA CYS A 61 -8.41 -8.20 -5.38
C CYS A 61 -8.51 -8.28 -3.84
N VAL A 62 -9.49 -9.02 -3.30
CA VAL A 62 -9.66 -9.27 -1.87
C VAL A 62 -8.43 -9.96 -1.30
N THR A 63 -7.92 -10.99 -1.98
CA THR A 63 -6.71 -11.71 -1.53
C THR A 63 -5.49 -10.79 -1.47
N PHE A 64 -5.33 -9.91 -2.46
CA PHE A 64 -4.27 -8.91 -2.47
C PHE A 64 -4.42 -7.90 -1.31
N LEU A 65 -5.62 -7.38 -1.09
CA LEU A 65 -5.91 -6.44 0.00
C LEU A 65 -5.62 -7.04 1.38
N LEU A 66 -5.95 -8.32 1.59
CA LEU A 66 -5.63 -9.02 2.84
C LEU A 66 -4.12 -9.13 3.05
N ARG A 67 -3.37 -9.51 2.01
CA ARG A 67 -1.90 -9.57 2.07
C ARG A 67 -1.27 -8.19 2.33
N LEU A 68 -1.82 -7.14 1.72
CA LEU A 68 -1.38 -5.77 1.97
C LEU A 68 -1.60 -5.37 3.43
N ARG A 69 -2.77 -5.67 4.00
CA ARG A 69 -3.07 -5.43 5.42
C ARG A 69 -2.10 -6.18 6.31
N ASP A 70 -1.88 -7.46 6.06
CA ASP A 70 -1.02 -8.30 6.91
C ASP A 70 0.44 -7.79 6.86
N GLY A 71 0.96 -7.47 5.67
CA GLY A 71 2.30 -6.88 5.53
C GLY A 71 2.44 -5.49 6.17
N ALA A 72 1.39 -4.65 6.12
CA ALA A 72 1.38 -3.38 6.83
C ALA A 72 1.37 -3.57 8.36
N GLY A 73 0.66 -4.58 8.85
CA GLY A 73 0.65 -4.97 10.26
C GLY A 73 2.04 -5.42 10.75
N GLU A 74 2.69 -6.32 10.02
CA GLU A 74 4.06 -6.76 10.32
C GLU A 74 5.05 -5.58 10.37
N LEU A 75 4.97 -4.65 9.40
CA LEU A 75 5.81 -3.45 9.41
C LEU A 75 5.55 -2.57 10.64
N ALA A 76 4.29 -2.39 11.02
CA ALA A 76 3.92 -1.60 12.19
C ALA A 76 4.47 -2.22 13.48
N GLU A 77 4.39 -3.55 13.64
CA GLU A 77 4.96 -4.27 14.79
C GLU A 77 6.48 -4.12 14.85
N MET A 78 7.17 -4.25 13.71
CA MET A 78 8.62 -4.04 13.64
C MET A 78 9.02 -2.62 14.04
N LEU A 79 8.26 -1.61 13.61
CA LEU A 79 8.52 -0.22 13.97
C LEU A 79 8.22 0.03 15.45
N ALA A 80 7.10 -0.50 15.98
CA ALA A 80 6.74 -0.40 17.39
C ALA A 80 7.81 -1.03 18.29
N GLY A 81 8.33 -2.20 17.92
CA GLY A 81 9.44 -2.84 18.62
C GLY A 81 10.70 -1.97 18.66
N ARG A 82 11.07 -1.35 17.53
CA ARG A 82 12.23 -0.42 17.46
C ARG A 82 12.02 0.87 18.26
N VAL A 83 10.78 1.36 18.35
CA VAL A 83 10.45 2.52 19.18
C VAL A 83 10.51 2.16 20.67
N ALA A 84 10.06 0.95 21.03
CA ALA A 84 10.06 0.46 22.41
C ALA A 84 11.48 0.13 22.93
N ASP A 85 12.37 -0.34 22.05
CA ASP A 85 13.78 -0.60 22.34
C ASP A 85 14.72 -0.01 21.27
N PRO A 86 15.11 1.27 21.41
CA PRO A 86 15.99 1.94 20.45
C PRO A 86 17.46 1.51 20.56
N GLY A 87 17.84 0.67 21.54
CA GLY A 87 19.24 0.38 21.90
C GLY A 87 19.68 -1.08 21.83
N GLY A 88 18.77 -2.06 21.75
CA GLY A 88 19.06 -3.50 21.85
C GLY A 88 19.94 -4.15 20.74
N ARG A 89 20.62 -3.36 19.90
CA ARG A 89 21.63 -3.86 18.94
C ARG A 89 23.09 -3.56 19.29
N ASP A 90 23.37 -2.89 20.40
CA ASP A 90 24.74 -2.50 20.79
C ASP A 90 25.30 -3.21 22.04
N GLU A 91 24.65 -4.26 22.56
CA GLU A 91 25.13 -5.02 23.72
C GLU A 91 25.49 -6.48 23.41
N CYS A 92 26.27 -6.65 22.33
CA CYS A 92 27.16 -7.81 22.13
C CYS A 92 28.54 -7.29 21.65
N ARG A 93 29.32 -6.69 22.55
CA ARG A 93 30.77 -6.55 22.39
C ARG A 93 31.50 -6.79 23.70
#